data_AF-A0A0H4KRI3-F1
#
_entry.id   AF-A0A0H4KRI3-F1
#
_cell.length_a   1.000
_cell.length_b   1.000
_cell.length_c   1.000
_cell.angle_alpha   90.00
_cell.angle_beta   90.00
_cell.angle_gamma   90.00
#
_symmetry.space_group_name_H-M   'P 1'
#
loop_
_entity.id
_entity.type
_entity.pdbx_description
1 polymer ?
#
loop_
_entity_poly.entity_id
_entity_poly.type
_entity_poly.pdbx_seq_one_letter_code
_entity_poly.pdbx_strand_id
1 'polypeptide(L)'
;MERQMLTIGELAAKTEVTIRTLRYYDKIALLSPRHYRESGHRLYQDEDVMRLKQIQSLKLIGFSLKEIKNLLDKSSIEQEPLHIAIDSKLAHLKEERDSIEKTISALYHIKTVTSNHQNIDLRLFCFVLYSLLWDEREKHSESELSIQNFTEEERKKLDQQYFTLYTELKYLAEKDISPSSSQARQLYSNMQDLVNRTIIGDKFSPTPLAISNEIFNPFTEKELSFLKSLTKHQKDQS
;
A
#
# COMPACT_ATOMS: atom_id res chain seq x y z
N MET A 1 -0.47 39.83 -40.73
CA MET A 1 -1.29 39.66 -39.51
C MET A 1 -0.33 39.73 -38.34
N GLU A 2 -0.47 40.71 -37.45
CA GLU A 2 0.38 40.81 -36.25
C GLU A 2 0.20 39.56 -35.39
N ARG A 3 1.29 38.87 -35.05
CA ARG A 3 1.24 37.77 -34.07
C ARG A 3 1.01 38.38 -32.70
N GLN A 4 -0.12 38.06 -32.07
CA GLN A 4 -0.43 38.54 -30.74
C GLN A 4 0.60 37.99 -29.75
N MET A 5 1.40 38.86 -29.17
CA MET A 5 2.37 38.49 -28.14
C MET A 5 1.72 38.55 -26.75
N LEU A 6 1.89 37.49 -25.97
CA LEU A 6 1.38 37.34 -24.62
C LEU A 6 2.48 37.59 -23.60
N THR A 7 2.19 38.37 -22.57
CA THR A 7 2.99 38.41 -21.35
C THR A 7 2.91 37.07 -20.61
N ILE A 8 3.83 36.85 -19.67
CA ILE A 8 3.80 35.64 -18.82
C ILE A 8 2.48 35.49 -18.03
N GLY A 9 1.84 36.60 -17.66
CA GLY A 9 0.54 36.59 -16.96
C GLY A 9 -0.61 36.18 -17.88
N GLU A 10 -0.63 36.70 -19.11
CA GLU A 10 -1.62 36.33 -20.12
C GLU A 10 -1.44 34.87 -20.57
N LEU A 11 -0.19 34.41 -20.74
CA LEU A 11 0.10 33.01 -21.04
C LEU A 11 -0.38 32.09 -19.91
N ALA A 12 -0.10 32.45 -18.65
CA ALA A 12 -0.56 31.72 -17.48
C ALA A 12 -2.08 31.60 -17.44
N ALA A 13 -2.79 32.71 -17.65
CA ALA A 13 -4.24 32.73 -17.69
C ALA A 13 -4.82 31.90 -18.85
N LYS A 14 -4.23 31.98 -20.04
CA LYS A 14 -4.71 31.27 -21.24
C LYS A 14 -4.49 29.75 -21.19
N THR A 15 -3.53 29.29 -20.39
CA THR A 15 -3.12 27.86 -20.36
C THR A 15 -3.33 27.19 -19.01
N GLU A 16 -3.89 27.92 -18.04
CA GLU A 16 -4.13 27.45 -16.67
C GLU A 16 -2.85 26.97 -15.96
N VAL A 17 -1.70 27.50 -16.37
CA VAL A 17 -0.40 27.21 -15.77
C VAL A 17 0.02 28.37 -14.89
N THR A 18 0.52 28.08 -13.68
CA THR A 18 0.98 29.14 -12.79
C THR A 18 2.20 29.88 -13.37
N ILE A 19 2.32 31.18 -13.07
CA ILE A 19 3.52 31.97 -13.42
C ILE A 19 4.80 31.32 -12.85
N ARG A 20 4.72 30.71 -11.66
CA ARG A 20 5.84 29.98 -11.05
C ARG A 20 6.30 28.82 -11.93
N THR A 21 5.35 28.04 -12.46
CA THR A 21 5.63 26.93 -13.38
C THR A 21 6.24 27.44 -14.68
N LEU A 22 5.71 28.51 -15.27
CA LEU A 22 6.28 29.10 -16.49
C LEU A 22 7.74 29.58 -16.29
N ARG A 23 8.02 30.24 -15.15
CA ARG A 23 9.39 30.64 -14.78
C ARG A 23 10.31 29.44 -14.60
N TYR A 24 9.78 28.34 -14.07
CA TYR A 24 10.53 27.11 -13.92
C TYR A 24 10.82 26.44 -15.27
N TYR A 25 9.85 26.39 -16.17
CA TYR A 25 10.04 25.88 -17.54
C TYR A 25 11.06 26.69 -18.33
N ASP A 26 11.08 28.00 -18.14
CA ASP A 26 12.11 28.88 -18.69
C ASP A 26 13.50 28.54 -18.12
N LYS A 27 13.61 28.40 -16.77
CA LYS A 27 14.87 28.05 -16.09
C LYS A 27 15.49 26.75 -16.59
N ILE A 28 14.69 25.73 -16.93
CA ILE A 28 15.18 24.44 -17.43
C ILE A 28 15.27 24.38 -18.97
N ALA A 29 15.02 25.50 -19.64
CA ALA A 29 14.95 25.63 -21.10
C ALA A 29 13.97 24.61 -21.73
N LEU A 30 12.83 24.38 -21.07
CA LEU A 30 11.74 23.57 -21.60
C LEU A 30 10.76 24.45 -22.41
N LEU A 31 10.49 25.67 -21.91
CA LEU A 31 9.72 26.69 -22.60
C LEU A 31 10.30 28.06 -22.27
N SER A 32 11.07 28.64 -23.19
CA SER A 32 11.71 29.94 -23.02
C SER A 32 11.09 30.97 -23.97
N PRO A 33 10.90 32.21 -23.52
CA PRO A 33 10.34 33.27 -24.37
C PRO A 33 11.30 33.59 -25.52
N ARG A 34 10.75 33.74 -26.73
CA ARG A 34 11.54 34.14 -27.91
C ARG A 34 11.71 35.65 -28.04
N HIS A 35 10.90 36.41 -27.32
CA HIS A 35 10.88 37.86 -27.38
C HIS A 35 10.82 38.48 -25.99
N TYR A 36 11.30 39.72 -25.92
CA TYR A 36 11.27 40.54 -24.71
C TYR A 36 10.75 41.93 -25.11
N ARG A 37 9.96 42.56 -24.23
CA ARG A 37 9.67 44.00 -24.34
C ARG A 37 10.97 44.78 -24.12
N GLU A 38 11.00 46.04 -24.57
CA GLU A 38 12.09 46.98 -24.26
C GLU A 38 12.34 47.12 -22.76
N SER A 39 11.29 47.00 -21.93
CA SER A 39 11.38 47.01 -20.46
C SER A 39 11.89 45.69 -19.84
N GLY A 40 12.26 44.70 -20.64
CA GLY A 40 12.76 43.39 -20.19
C GLY A 40 11.69 42.35 -19.84
N HIS A 41 10.40 42.64 -20.06
CA HIS A 41 9.33 41.65 -19.82
C HIS A 41 9.31 40.55 -20.87
N ARG A 42 9.14 39.29 -20.44
CA ARG A 42 9.01 38.12 -21.31
C ARG A 42 7.76 38.20 -22.18
N LEU A 43 7.91 37.87 -23.46
CA LEU A 43 6.83 37.79 -24.45
C LEU A 43 6.81 36.42 -25.12
N TYR A 44 5.60 35.89 -25.28
CA TYR A 44 5.30 34.57 -25.83
C TYR A 44 4.36 34.69 -27.04
N GLN A 45 4.48 33.78 -28.01
CA GLN A 45 3.64 33.74 -29.21
C GLN A 45 2.73 32.50 -29.19
N ASP A 46 1.88 32.35 -30.21
CA ASP A 46 0.98 31.20 -30.33
C ASP A 46 1.74 29.87 -30.40
N GLU A 47 2.95 29.84 -30.97
CA GLU A 47 3.80 28.65 -30.96
C GLU A 47 4.21 28.24 -29.53
N ASP A 48 4.40 29.19 -28.62
CA ASP A 48 4.71 28.91 -27.22
C ASP A 48 3.48 28.34 -26.49
N VAL A 49 2.28 28.80 -26.85
CA VAL A 49 1.01 28.22 -26.36
C VAL A 49 0.88 26.77 -26.84
N MET A 50 1.20 26.48 -28.10
CA MET A 50 1.18 25.11 -28.63
C MET A 50 2.22 24.22 -27.95
N ARG A 51 3.44 24.71 -27.75
CA ARG A 51 4.48 23.99 -27.00
C ARG A 51 4.05 23.71 -25.57
N LEU A 52 3.40 24.66 -24.90
CA LEU A 52 2.89 24.46 -23.54
C LEU A 52 1.79 23.40 -23.48
N LYS A 53 0.88 23.37 -24.47
CA LYS A 53 -0.12 22.29 -24.59
C LYS A 53 0.54 20.93 -24.78
N GLN A 54 1.58 20.81 -25.60
CA GLN A 54 2.34 19.56 -25.76
C GLN A 54 3.00 19.11 -24.44
N ILE A 55 3.61 20.05 -23.70
CA ILE A 55 4.18 19.78 -22.37
C ILE A 55 3.08 19.26 -21.44
N GLN A 56 1.91 19.91 -21.40
CA GLN A 56 0.78 19.49 -20.57
C GLN A 56 0.30 18.08 -20.94
N SER A 57 0.13 17.77 -22.23
CA SER A 57 -0.29 16.44 -22.70
C SER A 57 0.67 15.34 -22.25
N LEU A 58 1.98 15.53 -22.42
CA LEU A 58 2.97 14.54 -22.01
C LEU A 58 3.08 14.43 -20.48
N LYS A 59 2.86 15.53 -19.74
CA LYS A 59 2.77 15.48 -18.27
C LYS A 59 1.57 14.69 -17.78
N LEU A 60 0.41 14.80 -18.45
CA LEU A 60 -0.81 14.07 -18.09
C LEU A 60 -0.62 12.55 -18.14
N ILE A 61 0.14 12.05 -19.12
CA ILE A 61 0.48 10.62 -19.24
C ILE A 61 1.73 10.23 -18.43
N GLY A 62 2.23 11.13 -17.58
CA GLY A 62 3.24 10.82 -16.57
C GLY A 62 4.69 10.83 -17.03
N PHE A 63 5.02 11.52 -18.14
CA PHE A 63 6.41 11.76 -18.53
C PHE A 63 7.05 12.81 -17.62
N SER A 64 8.32 12.62 -17.29
CA SER A 64 9.14 13.60 -16.58
C SER A 64 9.48 14.79 -17.48
N LEU A 65 9.78 15.95 -16.89
CA LEU A 65 10.14 17.14 -17.67
C LEU A 65 11.40 16.94 -18.52
N LYS A 66 12.30 16.05 -18.10
CA LYS A 66 13.50 15.68 -18.84
C LYS A 66 13.15 14.89 -20.11
N GLU A 67 12.27 13.89 -20.00
CA GLU A 67 11.81 13.11 -21.15
C GLU A 67 11.01 13.98 -22.11
N ILE A 68 10.14 14.85 -21.60
CA ILE A 68 9.37 15.80 -22.41
C ILE A 68 10.30 16.70 -23.21
N LYS A 69 11.33 17.27 -22.58
CA LYS A 69 12.32 18.09 -23.28
C LYS A 69 12.98 17.32 -24.43
N ASN A 70 13.43 16.09 -24.17
CA ASN A 70 14.07 15.24 -25.18
C ASN A 70 13.13 14.90 -26.36
N LEU A 71 11.82 14.77 -26.12
CA LEU A 71 10.81 14.52 -27.15
C LEU A 71 10.52 15.79 -27.97
N LEU A 72 10.36 16.94 -27.31
CA LEU A 72 9.96 18.20 -27.95
C LEU A 72 11.11 18.97 -28.62
N ASP A 73 12.36 18.56 -28.40
CA ASP A 73 13.53 19.15 -29.07
C ASP A 73 13.83 18.48 -30.43
N LYS A 74 13.09 17.41 -30.79
CA LYS A 74 13.17 16.73 -32.09
C LYS A 74 12.02 17.16 -32.99
N SER A 75 12.28 17.38 -34.29
CA SER A 75 11.24 17.70 -35.29
C SER A 75 10.34 16.50 -35.62
N SER A 76 10.88 15.30 -35.46
CA SER A 76 10.20 14.02 -35.58
C SER A 76 10.89 13.01 -34.69
N ILE A 77 10.14 12.08 -34.12
CA ILE A 77 10.67 11.00 -33.28
C ILE A 77 10.52 9.70 -34.06
N GLU A 78 11.54 8.85 -34.03
CA GLU A 78 11.44 7.50 -34.57
C GLU A 78 10.38 6.71 -33.80
N GLN A 79 9.61 5.89 -34.52
CA GLN A 79 8.51 5.12 -33.94
C GLN A 79 9.00 4.17 -32.84
N GLU A 80 10.11 3.46 -33.08
CA GLU A 80 10.58 2.38 -32.21
C GLU A 80 10.98 2.88 -30.80
N PRO A 81 11.85 3.90 -30.63
CA PRO A 81 12.18 4.41 -29.29
C PRO A 81 10.99 5.02 -28.56
N LEU A 82 10.02 5.59 -29.29
CA LEU A 82 8.79 6.12 -28.70
C LEU A 82 7.91 4.98 -28.16
N HIS A 83 7.74 3.90 -28.92
CA HIS A 83 6.97 2.73 -28.51
C HIS A 83 7.59 2.07 -27.27
N ILE A 84 8.91 1.89 -27.24
CA ILE A 84 9.63 1.35 -26.06
C ILE A 84 9.36 2.20 -24.81
N ALA A 85 9.42 3.54 -24.93
CA ALA A 85 9.14 4.43 -23.80
C ALA A 85 7.68 4.33 -23.33
N ILE A 86 6.73 4.22 -24.27
CA ILE A 86 5.30 4.02 -23.97
C ILE A 86 5.08 2.68 -23.26
N ASP A 87 5.64 1.59 -23.77
CA ASP A 87 5.49 0.25 -23.20
C ASP A 87 6.08 0.16 -21.79
N SER A 88 7.26 0.76 -21.57
CA SER A 88 7.85 0.89 -20.25
C SER A 88 6.94 1.66 -19.28
N LYS A 89 6.33 2.76 -19.74
CA LYS A 89 5.39 3.53 -18.92
C LYS A 89 4.11 2.75 -18.61
N LEU A 90 3.57 2.01 -19.59
CA LEU A 90 2.41 1.14 -19.43
C LEU A 90 2.68 0.01 -18.43
N ALA A 91 3.85 -0.62 -18.48
CA ALA A 91 4.26 -1.64 -17.53
C ALA A 91 4.29 -1.09 -16.09
N HIS A 92 4.96 0.05 -15.90
CA HIS A 92 5.03 0.70 -14.59
C HIS A 92 3.66 1.10 -14.03
N LEU A 93 2.77 1.66 -14.86
CA LEU A 93 1.40 2.01 -14.43
C LEU A 93 0.56 0.78 -14.09
N LYS A 94 0.78 -0.36 -14.75
CA LYS A 94 0.12 -1.63 -14.41
C LYS A 94 0.59 -2.15 -13.05
N GLU A 95 1.90 -2.12 -12.78
CA GLU A 95 2.46 -2.50 -11.47
C GLU A 95 1.90 -1.61 -10.35
N GLU A 96 1.83 -0.29 -10.57
CA GLU A 96 1.25 0.65 -9.61
C GLU A 96 -0.24 0.35 -9.37
N ARG A 97 -1.02 0.13 -10.43
CA ARG A 97 -2.43 -0.28 -10.32
C ARG A 97 -2.58 -1.57 -9.51
N ASP A 98 -1.77 -2.58 -9.79
CA ASP A 98 -1.86 -3.87 -9.12
C ASP A 98 -1.49 -3.75 -7.63
N SER A 99 -0.54 -2.87 -7.28
CA SER A 99 -0.22 -2.52 -5.88
C SER A 99 -1.37 -1.79 -5.17
N ILE A 100 -2.01 -0.84 -5.85
CA ILE A 100 -3.19 -0.12 -5.34
C ILE A 100 -4.34 -1.11 -5.10
N GLU A 101 -4.63 -2.01 -6.05
CA GLU A 101 -5.69 -3.02 -5.89
C GLU A 101 -5.42 -3.98 -4.73
N LYS A 102 -4.17 -4.43 -4.54
CA LYS A 102 -3.78 -5.21 -3.35
C LYS A 102 -4.05 -4.44 -2.06
N THR A 103 -3.72 -3.15 -2.03
CA THR A 103 -3.96 -2.29 -0.86
C THR A 103 -5.45 -2.12 -0.59
N ILE A 104 -6.26 -1.88 -1.64
CA ILE A 104 -7.72 -1.77 -1.54
C ILE A 104 -8.33 -3.07 -0.99
N SER A 105 -7.90 -4.22 -1.52
CA SER A 105 -8.37 -5.53 -1.04
C SER A 105 -8.03 -5.75 0.44
N ALA A 106 -6.79 -5.46 0.85
CA ALA A 106 -6.39 -5.55 2.26
C ALA A 106 -7.22 -4.63 3.17
N LEU A 107 -7.53 -3.42 2.73
CA LEU A 107 -8.39 -2.47 3.47
C LEU A 107 -9.83 -2.98 3.62
N TYR A 108 -10.41 -3.57 2.58
CA TYR A 108 -11.72 -4.20 2.68
C TYR A 108 -11.70 -5.41 3.61
N HIS A 109 -10.65 -6.22 3.53
CA HIS A 109 -10.49 -7.39 4.39
C HIS A 109 -10.42 -7.01 5.87
N ILE A 110 -9.52 -6.10 6.24
CA ILE A 110 -9.36 -5.68 7.64
C ILE A 110 -10.61 -4.98 8.17
N LYS A 111 -11.32 -4.22 7.33
CA LYS A 111 -12.62 -3.63 7.68
C LYS A 111 -13.66 -4.70 8.01
N THR A 112 -13.70 -5.81 7.24
CA THR A 112 -14.61 -6.91 7.57
C THR A 112 -14.19 -7.64 8.85
N VAL A 113 -12.91 -7.98 8.98
CA VAL A 113 -12.35 -8.69 10.16
C VAL A 113 -12.64 -7.92 11.45
N THR A 114 -12.53 -6.60 11.42
CA THR A 114 -12.71 -5.74 12.61
C THR A 114 -14.15 -5.29 12.85
N SER A 115 -15.10 -5.60 11.96
CA SER A 115 -16.46 -5.02 11.95
C SER A 115 -17.29 -5.27 13.22
N ASN A 116 -17.01 -6.34 13.97
CA ASN A 116 -17.74 -6.72 15.17
C ASN A 116 -17.09 -6.23 16.48
N HIS A 117 -16.07 -5.38 16.40
CA HIS A 117 -15.29 -4.93 17.55
C HIS A 117 -15.50 -3.43 17.79
N GLN A 118 -15.98 -3.06 18.97
CA GLN A 118 -16.14 -1.65 19.37
C GLN A 118 -14.78 -0.96 19.57
N ASN A 119 -13.80 -1.69 20.09
CA ASN A 119 -12.44 -1.22 20.33
C ASN A 119 -11.46 -2.15 19.60
N ILE A 120 -10.49 -1.56 18.90
CA ILE A 120 -9.51 -2.28 18.08
C ILE A 120 -8.13 -2.09 18.72
N ASP A 121 -7.48 -3.18 19.09
CA ASP A 121 -6.07 -3.16 19.50
C ASP A 121 -5.18 -2.87 18.27
N LEU A 122 -4.39 -1.80 18.36
CA LEU A 122 -3.59 -1.33 17.22
C LEU A 122 -2.49 -2.32 16.83
N ARG A 123 -1.90 -3.06 17.79
CA ARG A 123 -0.87 -4.07 17.47
C ARG A 123 -1.51 -5.22 16.71
N LEU A 124 -2.67 -5.70 17.14
CA LEU A 124 -3.40 -6.74 16.44
C LEU A 124 -3.87 -6.30 15.06
N PHE A 125 -4.36 -5.06 14.93
CA PHE A 125 -4.70 -4.46 13.64
C PHE A 125 -3.51 -4.42 12.68
N CYS A 126 -2.37 -3.88 13.15
CA CYS A 126 -1.15 -3.78 12.35
C CYS A 126 -0.60 -5.17 11.98
N PHE A 127 -0.74 -6.17 12.86
CA PHE A 127 -0.35 -7.54 12.57
C PHE A 127 -1.14 -8.13 11.40
N VAL A 128 -2.48 -8.03 11.43
CA VAL A 128 -3.30 -8.55 10.34
C VAL A 128 -3.04 -7.77 9.05
N LEU A 129 -2.98 -6.44 9.12
CA LEU A 129 -2.68 -5.60 7.95
C LEU A 129 -1.32 -5.94 7.33
N TYR A 130 -0.28 -6.12 8.16
CA TYR A 130 1.04 -6.54 7.72
C TYR A 130 0.98 -7.92 7.05
N SER A 131 0.28 -8.89 7.64
CA SER A 131 0.14 -10.23 7.06
C SER A 131 -0.59 -10.28 5.71
N LEU A 132 -1.46 -9.30 5.43
CA LEU A 132 -2.20 -9.20 4.16
C LEU A 132 -1.40 -8.50 3.06
N LEU A 133 -0.63 -7.47 3.43
CA LEU A 133 0.17 -6.68 2.50
C LEU A 133 1.54 -7.32 2.21
N TRP A 134 2.07 -8.05 3.19
CA TRP A 134 3.36 -8.71 3.10
C TRP A 134 3.17 -10.18 2.72
N ASP A 135 3.07 -10.44 1.43
CA ASP A 135 2.98 -11.80 0.89
C ASP A 135 4.37 -12.47 0.97
N GLU A 136 4.61 -13.29 2.01
CA GLU A 136 5.84 -14.09 2.19
C GLU A 136 6.07 -15.13 1.07
N ARG A 137 5.15 -15.25 0.10
CA ARG A 137 5.28 -16.16 -1.05
C ARG A 137 6.46 -15.86 -1.97
N GLU A 138 7.11 -14.71 -1.86
CA GLU A 138 8.38 -14.47 -2.58
C GLU A 138 9.64 -14.99 -1.85
N LYS A 139 9.59 -15.45 -0.59
CA LYS A 139 10.81 -15.84 0.14
C LYS A 139 10.82 -17.17 0.92
N HIS A 140 9.70 -17.84 1.16
CA HIS A 140 9.72 -19.12 1.88
C HIS A 140 9.10 -20.26 1.08
N SER A 141 9.94 -20.97 0.33
CA SER A 141 9.63 -22.29 -0.24
C SER A 141 9.75 -23.44 0.78
N GLU A 142 9.88 -23.17 2.08
CA GLU A 142 10.21 -24.19 3.08
C GLU A 142 9.52 -23.98 4.45
N SER A 143 8.19 -23.80 4.49
CA SER A 143 7.46 -24.03 5.74
C SER A 143 6.89 -25.46 5.74
N GLU A 144 7.34 -26.31 6.68
CA GLU A 144 6.89 -27.71 6.89
C GLU A 144 5.38 -27.86 7.19
N LEU A 145 4.64 -26.76 7.35
CA LEU A 145 3.22 -26.75 7.67
C LEU A 145 2.40 -26.51 6.41
N SER A 146 1.68 -27.54 5.96
CA SER A 146 0.66 -27.38 4.93
C SER A 146 -0.59 -26.72 5.53
N ILE A 147 -0.75 -25.43 5.28
CA ILE A 147 -1.99 -24.69 5.58
C ILE A 147 -3.05 -25.17 4.58
N GLN A 148 -4.29 -25.40 5.03
CA GLN A 148 -5.38 -25.75 4.11
C GLN A 148 -5.58 -24.64 3.05
N ASN A 149 -5.90 -25.03 1.83
CA ASN A 149 -6.29 -24.08 0.79
C ASN A 149 -7.69 -23.52 1.11
N PHE A 150 -7.74 -22.29 1.59
CA PHE A 150 -8.98 -21.57 1.82
C PHE A 150 -9.33 -20.67 0.64
N THR A 151 -10.62 -20.59 0.31
CA THR A 151 -11.15 -19.49 -0.52
C THR A 151 -10.99 -18.14 0.18
N GLU A 152 -11.09 -17.02 -0.54
CA GLU A 152 -10.99 -15.68 0.06
C GLU A 152 -12.04 -15.46 1.17
N GLU A 153 -13.27 -15.93 0.97
CA GLU A 153 -14.34 -15.82 1.97
C GLU A 153 -14.08 -16.67 3.21
N GLU A 154 -13.60 -17.90 3.03
CA GLU A 154 -13.20 -18.76 4.17
C GLU A 154 -12.02 -18.15 4.92
N ARG A 155 -11.03 -17.60 4.22
CA ARG A 155 -9.87 -16.93 4.82
C ARG A 155 -10.30 -15.71 5.63
N LYS A 156 -11.20 -14.89 5.09
CA LYS A 156 -11.76 -13.73 5.79
C LYS A 156 -12.51 -14.13 7.07
N LYS A 157 -13.36 -15.17 7.00
CA LYS A 157 -14.06 -15.70 8.17
C LYS A 157 -13.10 -16.26 9.21
N LEU A 158 -12.01 -16.87 8.77
CA LEU A 158 -10.97 -17.41 9.63
C LEU A 158 -10.21 -16.31 10.36
N ASP A 159 -9.76 -15.29 9.63
CA ASP A 159 -9.07 -14.14 10.21
C ASP A 159 -9.95 -13.39 11.21
N GLN A 160 -11.26 -13.31 10.95
CA GLN A 160 -12.23 -12.76 11.90
C GLN A 160 -12.31 -13.57 13.21
N GLN A 161 -12.27 -14.90 13.13
CA GLN A 161 -12.24 -15.77 14.31
C GLN A 161 -10.94 -15.60 15.09
N TYR A 162 -9.78 -15.59 14.41
CA TYR A 162 -8.49 -15.33 15.06
C TYR A 162 -8.45 -13.95 15.73
N PHE A 163 -8.92 -12.91 15.04
CA PHE A 163 -8.97 -11.55 15.58
C PHE A 163 -9.81 -11.48 16.85
N THR A 164 -10.96 -12.18 16.87
CA THR A 164 -11.83 -12.25 18.04
C THR A 164 -11.14 -12.92 19.22
N LEU A 165 -10.52 -14.09 19.01
CA LEU A 165 -9.84 -14.83 20.08
C LEU A 165 -8.62 -14.08 20.62
N TYR A 166 -7.85 -13.41 19.75
CA TYR A 166 -6.70 -12.62 20.19
C TYR A 166 -7.12 -11.36 20.94
N THR A 167 -8.25 -10.75 20.56
CA THR A 167 -8.84 -9.65 21.32
C THR A 167 -9.25 -10.11 22.73
N GLU A 168 -9.90 -11.28 22.84
CA GLU A 168 -10.27 -11.85 24.14
C GLU A 168 -9.03 -12.20 24.98
N LEU A 169 -8.01 -12.81 24.38
CA LEU A 169 -6.75 -13.12 25.05
C LEU A 169 -6.10 -11.87 25.65
N LYS A 170 -6.01 -10.81 24.84
CA LYS A 170 -5.46 -9.51 25.26
C LYS A 170 -6.25 -8.93 26.43
N TYR A 171 -7.58 -8.98 26.35
CA TYR A 171 -8.46 -8.52 27.42
C TYR A 171 -8.23 -9.31 28.74
N LEU A 172 -8.17 -10.63 28.69
CA LEU A 172 -7.95 -11.46 29.87
C LEU A 172 -6.60 -11.21 30.52
N ALA A 173 -5.54 -11.08 29.71
CA ALA A 173 -4.20 -10.75 30.17
C ALA A 173 -4.14 -9.35 30.79
N GLU A 174 -4.81 -8.37 30.19
CA GLU A 174 -4.85 -7.00 30.72
C GLU A 174 -5.56 -6.95 32.08
N LYS A 175 -6.68 -7.67 32.22
CA LYS A 175 -7.48 -7.75 33.45
C LYS A 175 -6.93 -8.69 34.52
N ASP A 176 -5.77 -9.30 34.29
CA ASP A 176 -5.13 -10.26 35.23
C ASP A 176 -6.09 -11.39 35.65
N ILE A 177 -6.95 -11.82 34.72
CA ILE A 177 -7.88 -12.93 34.98
C ILE A 177 -7.08 -14.22 35.16
N SER A 178 -7.49 -15.06 36.12
CA SER A 178 -6.80 -16.32 36.37
C SER A 178 -6.80 -17.22 35.11
N PRO A 179 -5.63 -17.75 34.70
CA PRO A 179 -5.53 -18.74 33.61
C PRO A 179 -6.34 -20.03 33.87
N SER A 180 -6.71 -20.29 35.13
CA SER A 180 -7.53 -21.43 35.53
C SER A 180 -9.04 -21.14 35.53
N SER A 181 -9.45 -19.91 35.22
CA SER A 181 -10.87 -19.53 35.15
C SER A 181 -11.60 -20.28 34.04
N SER A 182 -12.92 -20.42 34.17
CA SER A 182 -13.77 -21.02 33.13
C SER A 182 -13.63 -20.29 31.79
N GLN A 183 -13.58 -18.96 31.82
CA GLN A 183 -13.40 -18.13 30.64
C GLN A 183 -12.05 -18.39 29.95
N ALA A 184 -10.96 -18.41 30.72
CA ALA A 184 -9.62 -18.70 30.20
C ALA A 184 -9.51 -20.10 29.56
N ARG A 185 -10.16 -21.11 30.15
CA ARG A 185 -10.24 -22.47 29.59
C ARG A 185 -11.06 -22.51 28.30
N GLN A 186 -12.18 -21.79 28.25
CA GLN A 186 -13.01 -21.72 27.05
C GLN A 186 -12.26 -21.06 25.89
N LEU A 187 -11.58 -19.93 26.14
CA LEU A 187 -10.72 -19.27 25.15
C LEU A 187 -9.69 -20.24 24.58
N TYR A 188 -8.97 -20.96 25.45
CA TYR A 188 -7.95 -21.91 25.02
C TYR A 188 -8.53 -23.05 24.18
N SER A 189 -9.68 -23.61 24.58
CA SER A 189 -10.38 -24.64 23.81
C SER A 189 -10.80 -24.14 22.42
N ASN A 190 -11.35 -22.92 22.33
CA ASN A 190 -11.73 -22.30 21.06
C ASN A 190 -10.51 -22.06 20.15
N MET A 191 -9.36 -21.65 20.73
CA MET A 191 -8.12 -21.49 19.99
C MET A 191 -7.60 -22.83 19.45
N GLN A 192 -7.66 -23.91 20.24
CA GLN A 192 -7.28 -25.24 19.78
C GLN A 192 -8.14 -25.71 18.62
N ASP A 193 -9.46 -25.57 18.73
CA ASP A 193 -10.40 -25.92 17.66
C ASP A 193 -10.14 -25.12 16.37
N LEU A 194 -9.86 -23.81 16.50
CA LEU A 194 -9.52 -22.98 15.35
C LEU A 194 -8.21 -23.43 14.69
N VAL A 195 -7.16 -23.68 15.47
CA VAL A 195 -5.87 -24.14 14.93
C VAL A 195 -6.01 -25.47 14.21
N ASN A 196 -6.71 -26.44 14.82
CA ASN A 196 -6.94 -27.76 14.23
C ASN A 196 -7.73 -27.70 12.91
N ARG A 197 -8.59 -26.69 12.72
CA ARG A 197 -9.29 -26.46 11.45
C ARG A 197 -8.42 -25.79 10.39
N THR A 198 -7.26 -25.25 10.75
CA THR A 198 -6.41 -24.45 9.84
C THR A 198 -5.15 -25.14 9.37
N ILE A 199 -4.53 -25.96 10.22
CA ILE A 199 -3.28 -26.65 9.92
C ILE A 199 -3.59 -28.10 9.53
N ILE A 200 -3.04 -28.58 8.41
CA ILE A 200 -3.00 -30.02 8.11
C ILE A 200 -1.73 -30.58 8.76
N GLY A 201 -1.86 -31.33 9.86
CA GLY A 201 -0.75 -32.05 10.51
C GLY A 201 -0.88 -32.14 12.05
N ASP A 202 -0.32 -33.22 12.63
CA ASP A 202 -0.51 -33.67 14.03
C ASP A 202 0.10 -32.81 15.15
N LYS A 203 0.59 -31.60 14.90
CA LYS A 203 1.32 -30.81 15.91
C LYS A 203 0.68 -29.45 16.16
N PHE A 204 -0.14 -29.40 17.20
CA PHE A 204 -0.50 -28.17 17.91
C PHE A 204 0.79 -27.47 18.38
N SER A 205 1.08 -26.29 17.84
CA SER A 205 1.88 -25.30 18.54
C SER A 205 0.96 -24.14 18.94
N PRO A 206 0.81 -23.84 20.24
CA PRO A 206 -0.01 -22.72 20.72
C PRO A 206 0.60 -21.37 20.35
N THR A 207 1.82 -21.36 19.83
CA THR A 207 2.32 -20.24 19.07
C THR A 207 1.59 -20.25 17.74
N PRO A 208 0.78 -19.22 17.43
CA PRO A 208 0.48 -18.93 16.03
C PRO A 208 1.80 -18.94 15.25
N LEU A 209 1.76 -19.09 13.93
CA LEU A 209 2.89 -18.94 13.00
C LEU A 209 3.61 -17.57 13.12
N ALA A 210 4.05 -17.19 14.31
CA ALA A 210 4.37 -15.84 14.78
C ALA A 210 5.39 -15.87 15.95
N ILE A 211 6.04 -17.01 16.20
CA ILE A 211 7.29 -17.05 17.00
C ILE A 211 8.42 -17.58 16.12
N SER A 212 8.56 -17.02 14.91
CA SER A 212 9.89 -16.76 14.37
C SER A 212 10.20 -15.29 14.72
N ASN A 213 11.46 -14.99 15.07
CA ASN A 213 11.91 -13.62 15.41
C ASN A 213 11.82 -12.62 14.24
N GLU A 214 11.22 -13.02 13.12
CA GLU A 214 11.13 -12.25 11.87
C GLU A 214 9.71 -11.73 11.60
N ILE A 215 8.69 -12.18 12.36
CA ILE A 215 7.29 -11.80 12.18
C ILE A 215 6.88 -10.76 13.23
N PHE A 216 6.16 -9.72 12.80
CA PHE A 216 5.56 -8.72 13.67
C PHE A 216 4.63 -9.41 14.70
N ASN A 217 5.02 -9.45 15.98
CA ASN A 217 4.24 -10.13 17.02
C ASN A 217 3.15 -9.20 17.57
N PRO A 218 1.85 -9.58 17.51
CA PRO A 218 0.77 -8.71 18.02
C PRO A 218 0.72 -8.63 19.54
N PHE A 219 1.44 -9.51 20.26
CA PHE A 219 1.32 -9.67 21.71
C PHE A 219 2.42 -8.96 22.51
N THR A 220 2.05 -8.45 23.69
CA THR A 220 3.01 -7.97 24.70
C THR A 220 3.64 -9.14 25.48
N GLU A 221 4.73 -8.89 26.21
CA GLU A 221 5.33 -9.91 27.08
C GLU A 221 4.34 -10.44 28.13
N LYS A 222 3.48 -9.58 28.67
CA LYS A 222 2.41 -9.96 29.62
C LYS A 222 1.43 -10.92 28.97
N GLU A 223 0.96 -10.61 27.77
CA GLU A 223 0.02 -11.45 27.00
C GLU A 223 0.65 -12.80 26.62
N LEU A 224 1.92 -12.80 26.23
CA LEU A 224 2.66 -14.04 25.93
C LEU A 224 2.85 -14.91 27.18
N SER A 225 3.14 -14.31 28.34
CA SER A 225 3.22 -15.01 29.61
C SER A 225 1.87 -15.64 29.98
N PHE A 226 0.79 -14.88 29.82
CA PHE A 226 -0.57 -15.38 30.02
C PHE A 226 -0.88 -16.57 29.09
N LEU A 227 -0.62 -16.46 27.80
CA LEU A 227 -0.79 -17.55 26.83
C LEU A 227 0.00 -18.81 27.23
N LYS A 228 1.26 -18.66 27.64
CA LYS A 228 2.08 -19.78 28.13
C LYS A 228 1.47 -20.44 29.37
N SER A 229 0.93 -19.65 30.30
CA SER A 229 0.28 -20.19 31.50
C SER A 229 -0.96 -21.03 31.17
N LEU A 230 -1.77 -20.62 30.18
CA LEU A 230 -2.93 -21.40 29.71
C LEU A 230 -2.52 -22.81 29.24
N THR A 231 -1.41 -22.90 28.50
CA THR A 231 -0.92 -24.19 27.96
C THR A 231 -0.42 -25.13 29.04
N LYS A 232 0.15 -24.61 30.12
CA LYS A 232 0.70 -25.42 31.22
C LYS A 232 -0.41 -26.02 32.08
N HIS A 233 -1.42 -25.22 32.41
CA HIS A 233 -2.51 -25.66 33.29
C HIS A 233 -3.41 -26.75 32.69
N GLN A 234 -3.49 -26.88 31.36
CA GLN A 234 -4.25 -27.97 30.73
C GLN A 234 -3.48 -29.29 30.66
N LYS A 235 -2.13 -29.25 30.60
CA LYS A 235 -1.30 -30.46 30.70
C LYS A 235 -1.34 -31.08 32.09
N ASP A 236 -1.53 -30.27 33.14
CA ASP A 236 -1.61 -30.74 34.53
C ASP A 236 -3.02 -31.29 34.89
N GLN A 237 -4.02 -31.17 34.00
CA GLN A 237 -5.41 -31.64 34.19
C GLN A 237 -5.79 -32.82 33.26
N SER A 238 -4.86 -33.31 32.44
CA SER A 238 -5.00 -34.47 31.54
C SER A 238 -4.22 -35.66 32.10
#